data_AF-A0A1A3SPC5-F1
#
_entry.id   AF-A0A1A3SPC5-F1
#
_cell.length_a   1.000
_cell.length_b   1.000
_cell.length_c   1.000
_cell.angle_alpha   90.00
_cell.angle_beta   90.00
_cell.angle_gamma   90.00
#
_symmetry.space_group_name_H-M   'P 1'
#
loop_
_entity.id
_entity.type
_entity.pdbx_description
1 polymer ?
#
loop_
_entity_poly.entity_id
_entity_poly.type
_entity_poly.pdbx_seq_one_letter_code
_entity_poly.pdbx_strand_id
1 'polypeptide(L)'
;MSTTMFVVALVAGILAAQLLAWGLVFLWFRRRRRVIARRLDSQIAAEAIVRSPEPGTYRGATVAGYPIVNNDGMIALTRRGLFFHSLTGKVIEVPVGDITGVREATTFNRAIKSGRQHLVVQTPSGEIAFYVRDNAAWIASLLTVCAPTNGAEGSADGFVGQPDLDAPDFIRRRRGSKAVLAVVFTSIGLVFALTAGISAAVVAKSISADHFAAGTVVDLSHAGKGYRPVVEFVPPGSGPVRFTNWLGSNPPSFYVGDHVPVRYSPDNPQDAVIDRFWHIWFLPTLFGLFAAPFLLLGITFGATKLAARRQIHRESESGEASGKDIPV
;
A
#
# COMPACT_ATOMS: atom_id res chain seq x y z
N MET A 1 -3.50 -24.97 -28.00
CA MET A 1 -2.65 -24.23 -27.04
C MET A 1 -2.55 -25.10 -25.79
N SER A 2 -1.36 -25.48 -25.33
CA SER A 2 -1.26 -26.34 -24.15
C SER A 2 -1.83 -25.63 -22.93
N THR A 3 -2.44 -26.38 -22.00
CA THR A 3 -2.99 -25.84 -20.74
C THR A 3 -1.95 -24.98 -20.01
N THR A 4 -0.67 -25.38 -20.07
CA THR A 4 0.46 -24.61 -19.54
C THR A 4 0.63 -23.25 -20.23
N MET A 5 0.55 -23.17 -21.56
CA MET A 5 0.63 -21.90 -22.28
C MET A 5 -0.56 -20.98 -21.98
N PHE A 6 -1.76 -21.54 -21.81
CA PHE A 6 -2.93 -20.77 -21.41
C PHE A 6 -2.75 -20.14 -20.02
N VAL A 7 -2.27 -20.92 -19.05
CA VAL A 7 -1.99 -20.43 -17.69
C VAL A 7 -0.91 -19.35 -17.69
N VAL A 8 0.19 -19.54 -18.42
CA VAL A 8 1.28 -18.55 -18.51
C VAL A 8 0.77 -17.25 -19.14
N ALA A 9 -0.01 -17.32 -20.22
CA ALA A 9 -0.59 -16.15 -20.86
C ALA A 9 -1.57 -15.40 -19.93
N LEU A 10 -2.38 -16.14 -19.16
CA LEU A 10 -3.30 -15.59 -18.18
C LEU A 10 -2.54 -14.82 -17.08
N VAL A 11 -1.49 -15.44 -16.53
CA VAL A 11 -0.64 -14.81 -15.49
C VAL A 11 0.04 -13.56 -16.02
N ALA A 12 0.61 -13.61 -17.23
CA ALA A 12 1.25 -12.45 -17.86
C ALA A 12 0.24 -11.29 -18.07
N GLY A 13 -0.98 -11.59 -18.51
CA GLY A 13 -2.05 -10.61 -18.68
C GLY A 13 -2.45 -9.93 -17.36
N ILE A 14 -2.56 -10.72 -16.28
CA ILE A 14 -2.87 -10.21 -14.94
C ILE A 14 -1.77 -9.25 -14.44
N LEU A 15 -0.50 -9.63 -14.60
CA LEU A 15 0.64 -8.78 -14.20
C LEU A 15 0.68 -7.47 -14.98
N ALA A 16 0.41 -7.52 -16.30
CA ALA A 16 0.36 -6.32 -17.14
C ALA A 16 -0.77 -5.37 -16.71
N ALA A 17 -1.97 -5.90 -16.44
CA ALA A 17 -3.10 -5.11 -15.93
C ALA A 17 -2.77 -4.46 -14.58
N GLN A 18 -2.03 -5.16 -13.71
CA GLN A 18 -1.56 -4.60 -12.44
C GLN A 18 -0.56 -3.46 -12.64
N LEU A 19 0.44 -3.63 -13.51
CA LEU A 19 1.39 -2.56 -13.81
C LEU A 19 0.70 -1.30 -14.35
N LEU A 20 -0.30 -1.48 -15.21
CA LEU A 20 -1.12 -0.37 -15.72
C LEU A 20 -1.92 0.32 -14.60
N ALA A 21 -2.59 -0.45 -13.74
CA ALA A 21 -3.32 0.09 -12.61
C ALA A 21 -2.39 0.87 -11.64
N TRP A 22 -1.21 0.32 -11.33
CA TRP A 22 -0.19 1.00 -10.53
C TRP A 22 0.35 2.25 -11.20
N GLY A 23 0.57 2.21 -12.52
CA GLY A 23 0.94 3.37 -13.32
C GLY A 23 -0.11 4.48 -13.23
N LEU A 24 -1.39 4.15 -13.36
CA LEU A 24 -2.50 5.10 -13.23
C LEU A 24 -2.63 5.68 -11.83
N VAL A 25 -2.48 4.86 -10.79
CA VAL A 25 -2.48 5.31 -9.39
C VAL A 25 -1.27 6.22 -9.13
N PHE A 26 -0.08 5.86 -9.62
CA PHE A 26 1.12 6.68 -9.51
C PHE A 26 0.97 8.01 -10.24
N LEU A 27 0.42 8.00 -11.46
CA LEU A 27 0.11 9.19 -12.25
C LEU A 27 -0.94 10.06 -11.56
N TRP A 28 -1.98 9.46 -10.97
CA TRP A 28 -2.98 10.17 -10.17
C TRP A 28 -2.36 10.78 -8.91
N PHE A 29 -1.49 10.05 -8.20
CA PHE A 29 -0.77 10.56 -7.04
C PHE A 29 0.17 11.71 -7.44
N ARG A 30 0.86 11.58 -8.58
CA ARG A 30 1.73 12.62 -9.16
C ARG A 30 0.92 13.85 -9.60
N ARG A 31 -0.26 13.67 -10.19
CA ARG A 31 -1.19 14.76 -10.52
C ARG A 31 -1.76 15.42 -9.26
N ARG A 32 -2.14 14.65 -8.24
CA ARG A 32 -2.66 15.16 -6.98
C ARG A 32 -1.61 15.95 -6.19
N ARG A 33 -0.34 15.51 -6.22
CA ARG A 33 0.81 16.29 -5.72
C ARG A 33 0.89 17.66 -6.42
N ARG A 34 0.67 17.72 -7.74
CA ARG A 34 0.66 18.98 -8.52
C ARG A 34 -0.53 19.89 -8.19
N VAL A 35 -1.71 19.33 -7.92
CA VAL A 35 -2.91 20.11 -7.55
C VAL A 35 -2.80 20.69 -6.14
N ILE A 36 -2.17 19.97 -5.20
CA ILE A 36 -1.92 20.47 -3.84
C ILE A 36 -0.87 21.60 -3.85
N ALA A 37 0.16 21.48 -4.69
CA ALA A 37 1.16 22.56 -4.88
C ALA A 37 0.51 23.88 -5.36
N ARG A 38 -0.46 23.81 -6.28
CA ARG A 38 -1.16 25.02 -6.77
C ARG A 38 -2.03 25.72 -5.72
N ARG A 39 -2.54 25.01 -4.72
CA ARG A 39 -3.29 25.61 -3.59
C ARG A 39 -2.37 26.31 -2.59
N LEU A 40 -1.14 25.79 -2.48
CA LEU A 40 -0.08 26.40 -1.71
C LEU A 40 0.39 27.70 -2.37
N ASP A 41 0.58 27.68 -3.70
CA ASP A 41 0.96 28.86 -4.47
C ASP A 41 -0.09 29.97 -4.38
N SER A 42 -1.40 29.68 -4.34
CA SER A 42 -2.42 30.75 -4.25
C SER A 42 -2.48 31.46 -2.89
N GLN A 43 -2.07 30.80 -1.79
CA GLN A 43 -2.00 31.44 -0.47
C GLN A 43 -0.65 32.14 -0.26
N ILE A 44 0.43 31.56 -0.80
CA ILE A 44 1.80 32.07 -0.63
C ILE A 44 2.15 33.15 -1.66
N ALA A 45 1.58 33.15 -2.87
CA ALA A 45 1.87 34.16 -3.91
C ALA A 45 1.40 35.58 -3.57
N ALA A 46 0.55 35.74 -2.55
CA ALA A 46 0.19 37.05 -2.01
C ALA A 46 1.26 37.60 -1.03
N GLU A 47 2.29 36.82 -0.68
CA GLU A 47 3.25 37.16 0.37
C GLU A 47 4.71 37.03 -0.10
N ALA A 48 5.61 37.86 0.44
CA ALA A 48 7.03 37.84 0.11
C ALA A 48 7.70 36.55 0.62
N ILE A 49 7.86 35.58 -0.27
CA ILE A 49 8.47 34.26 -0.01
C ILE A 49 9.95 34.42 0.32
N VAL A 50 10.38 33.91 1.48
CA VAL A 50 11.81 33.84 1.85
C VAL A 50 12.42 32.51 1.38
N ARG A 51 11.66 31.42 1.50
CA ARG A 51 11.98 30.14 0.83
C ARG A 51 10.79 29.54 0.12
N SER A 52 11.00 29.19 -1.14
CA SER A 52 10.03 28.50 -1.98
C SER A 52 9.60 27.16 -1.37
N PRO A 53 8.35 26.74 -1.58
CA PRO A 53 7.88 25.46 -1.06
C PRO A 53 8.72 24.26 -1.52
N GLU A 54 9.19 23.45 -0.58
CA GLU A 54 9.88 22.20 -0.87
C GLU A 54 9.29 21.00 -0.12
N PRO A 55 9.54 19.76 -0.57
CA PRO A 55 9.07 18.57 0.14
C PRO A 55 9.73 18.45 1.53
N GLY A 56 8.91 18.32 2.56
CA GLY A 56 9.34 18.08 3.94
C GLY A 56 8.50 17.01 4.62
N THR A 57 9.01 16.49 5.75
CA THR A 57 8.26 15.55 6.60
C THR A 57 8.14 16.16 7.99
N TYR A 58 6.92 16.34 8.48
CA TYR A 58 6.65 16.69 9.88
C TYR A 58 6.90 15.49 10.79
N ARG A 59 7.63 15.71 11.89
CA ARG A 59 8.17 14.69 12.81
C ARG A 59 7.64 14.77 14.23
N GLY A 60 6.58 15.55 14.43
CA GLY A 60 5.95 15.74 15.73
C GLY A 60 6.27 17.09 16.33
N ALA A 61 5.58 17.39 17.42
CA ALA A 61 5.79 18.55 18.26
C ALA A 61 5.62 18.14 19.72
N THR A 62 6.24 18.88 20.64
CA THR A 62 5.98 18.77 22.08
C THR A 62 4.83 19.68 22.54
N VAL A 63 4.34 20.55 21.64
CA VAL A 63 3.25 21.51 21.87
C VAL A 63 1.87 20.86 21.63
N ALA A 64 0.90 21.17 22.48
CA ALA A 64 -0.51 20.80 22.26
C ALA A 64 -1.11 21.51 21.03
N GLY A 65 -2.07 20.87 20.34
CA GLY A 65 -2.70 21.39 19.10
C GLY A 65 -2.05 20.95 17.78
N TYR A 66 -0.79 20.53 17.84
CA TYR A 66 -0.07 19.97 16.69
C TYR A 66 -0.41 18.48 16.47
N PRO A 67 -0.33 17.97 15.23
CA PRO A 67 -0.68 16.59 14.96
C PRO A 67 0.31 15.61 15.64
N ILE A 68 -0.21 14.57 16.28
CA ILE A 68 0.60 13.53 16.97
C ILE A 68 1.31 12.61 15.97
N VAL A 69 0.78 12.49 14.75
CA VAL A 69 1.28 11.55 13.74
C VAL A 69 2.14 12.26 12.71
N ASN A 70 3.27 11.62 12.36
CA ASN A 70 4.18 12.09 11.33
C ASN A 70 3.48 12.15 9.97
N ASN A 71 3.76 13.20 9.20
CA ASN A 71 3.15 13.40 7.89
C ASN A 71 4.18 13.93 6.89
N ASP A 72 4.09 13.47 5.65
CA ASP A 72 4.80 14.09 4.54
C ASP A 72 3.98 15.27 3.99
N GLY A 73 4.66 16.30 3.51
CA GLY A 73 4.05 17.54 3.07
C GLY A 73 4.99 18.45 2.30
N MET A 74 4.55 19.69 2.13
CA MET A 74 5.36 20.78 1.59
C MET A 74 5.61 21.79 2.71
N ILE A 75 6.85 22.24 2.84
CA ILE A 75 7.26 23.24 3.81
C ILE A 75 7.75 24.49 3.07
N ALA A 76 7.37 25.67 3.57
CA ALA A 76 7.74 26.96 3.03
C ALA A 76 8.04 27.94 4.17
N LEU A 77 8.83 28.98 3.88
CA LEU A 77 9.12 30.06 4.82
C LEU A 77 8.76 31.39 4.19
N THR A 78 7.92 32.16 4.87
CA THR A 78 7.61 33.55 4.52
C THR A 78 8.14 34.47 5.62
N ARG A 79 8.00 35.78 5.45
CA ARG A 79 8.32 36.75 6.51
C ARG A 79 7.39 36.65 7.73
N ARG A 80 6.20 36.06 7.57
CA ARG A 80 5.20 35.94 8.64
C ARG A 80 5.36 34.68 9.46
N GLY A 81 5.74 33.59 8.80
CA GLY A 81 5.74 32.28 9.44
C GLY A 81 6.42 31.19 8.61
N LEU A 82 6.72 30.10 9.29
CA LEU A 82 6.98 28.81 8.67
C LEU A 82 5.65 28.10 8.46
N PHE A 83 5.41 27.66 7.24
CA PHE A 83 4.19 26.97 6.86
C PHE A 83 4.51 25.55 6.42
N PHE A 84 3.80 24.57 6.97
CA PHE A 84 3.85 23.18 6.54
C PHE A 84 2.45 22.69 6.20
N HIS A 85 2.28 22.25 4.95
CA HIS A 85 1.03 21.69 4.46
C HIS A 85 1.21 20.21 4.22
N SER A 86 0.54 19.40 5.04
CA SER A 86 0.60 17.95 4.87
C SER A 86 -0.09 17.51 3.58
N LEU A 87 0.36 16.40 3.00
CA LEU A 87 -0.34 15.73 1.89
C LEU A 87 -1.75 15.25 2.29
N THR A 88 -2.04 15.22 3.59
CA THR A 88 -3.33 14.87 4.18
C THR A 88 -4.24 16.08 4.41
N GLY A 89 -3.78 17.31 4.12
CA GLY A 89 -4.56 18.54 4.15
C GLY A 89 -4.53 19.31 5.48
N LYS A 90 -3.69 18.92 6.45
CA LYS A 90 -3.49 19.69 7.69
C LYS A 90 -2.43 20.76 7.44
N VAL A 91 -2.76 22.00 7.82
CA VAL A 91 -1.84 23.13 7.82
C VAL A 91 -1.23 23.24 9.21
N ILE A 92 0.07 23.44 9.25
CA ILE A 92 0.84 23.73 10.44
C ILE A 92 1.52 25.06 10.17
N GLU A 93 1.17 26.08 10.95
CA GLU A 93 1.75 27.41 10.86
C GLU A 93 2.51 27.69 12.15
N VAL A 94 3.74 28.16 12.01
CA VAL A 94 4.58 28.61 13.11
C VAL A 94 4.93 30.07 12.81
N PRO A 95 4.28 31.04 13.46
CA PRO A 95 4.59 32.45 13.27
C PRO A 95 6.06 32.74 13.58
N VAL A 96 6.71 33.58 12.79
CA VAL A 96 8.13 33.94 12.99
C VAL A 96 8.35 34.56 14.37
N GLY A 97 7.39 35.37 14.86
CA GLY A 97 7.45 35.96 16.19
C GLY A 97 7.42 34.94 17.33
N ASP A 98 6.88 33.74 17.07
CA ASP A 98 6.85 32.63 18.01
C ASP A 98 8.08 31.73 17.88
N ILE A 99 9.00 31.99 16.95
CA ILE A 99 10.22 31.20 16.79
C ILE A 99 11.30 31.78 17.69
N THR A 100 11.58 31.10 18.80
CA THR A 100 12.59 31.52 19.79
C THR A 100 13.97 30.92 19.51
N GLY A 101 14.05 29.89 18.67
CA GLY A 101 15.32 29.24 18.34
C GLY A 101 15.16 28.16 17.28
N VAL A 102 16.28 27.76 16.70
CA VAL A 102 16.35 26.67 15.71
C VAL A 102 17.59 25.83 15.98
N ARG A 103 17.43 24.50 15.97
CA ARG A 103 18.53 23.57 16.21
C ARG A 103 18.39 22.30 15.37
N GLU A 104 19.49 21.57 15.26
CA GLU A 104 19.47 20.22 14.71
C GLU A 104 19.37 19.18 15.83
N ALA A 105 18.73 18.05 15.54
CA ALA A 105 18.64 16.93 16.49
C ALA A 105 18.69 15.57 15.80
N THR A 106 19.52 14.67 16.30
CA THR A 106 19.56 13.28 15.84
C THR A 106 18.34 12.48 16.32
N THR A 107 17.76 12.87 17.45
CA THR A 107 16.55 12.27 18.04
C THR A 107 15.55 13.35 18.42
N PHE A 108 14.27 13.12 18.13
CA PHE A 108 13.18 13.98 18.59
C PHE A 108 11.96 13.13 18.93
N ASN A 109 11.35 13.36 20.11
CA ASN A 109 10.13 12.67 20.57
C ASN A 109 10.15 11.13 20.39
N ARG A 110 11.22 10.47 20.90
CA ARG A 110 11.47 9.01 20.80
C ARG A 110 11.59 8.45 19.37
N ALA A 111 11.62 9.29 18.34
CA ALA A 111 11.81 8.86 16.96
C ALA A 111 13.29 8.98 16.56
N ILE A 112 13.90 7.83 16.22
CA ILE A 112 15.28 7.73 15.73
C ILE A 112 15.22 7.33 14.24
N LYS A 113 15.99 8.01 13.39
CA LYS A 113 16.24 7.56 12.02
C LYS A 113 17.73 7.73 11.72
N SER A 114 18.42 6.61 11.51
CA SER A 114 19.84 6.60 11.19
C SER A 114 20.11 7.44 9.92
N GLY A 115 21.12 8.31 9.97
CA GLY A 115 21.60 9.11 8.84
C GLY A 115 20.83 10.39 8.49
N ARG A 116 19.83 10.82 9.27
CA ARG A 116 19.13 12.11 9.04
C ARG A 116 18.91 12.89 10.34
N GLN A 117 19.27 14.17 10.32
CA GLN A 117 19.03 15.10 11.43
C GLN A 117 17.67 15.80 11.27
N HIS A 118 16.97 15.99 12.38
CA HIS A 118 15.76 16.79 12.46
C HIS A 118 16.12 18.27 12.46
N LEU A 119 15.40 19.07 11.68
CA LEU A 119 15.31 20.51 11.89
C LEU A 119 14.27 20.73 12.99
N VAL A 120 14.70 21.24 14.14
CA VAL A 120 13.84 21.53 15.29
C VAL A 120 13.67 23.04 15.42
N VAL A 121 12.43 23.48 15.34
CA VAL A 121 12.00 24.87 15.56
C VAL A 121 11.48 24.97 16.99
N GLN A 122 12.02 25.91 17.75
CA GLN A 122 11.66 26.15 19.14
C GLN A 122 10.69 27.32 19.22
N THR A 123 9.66 27.17 20.04
CA THR A 123 8.65 28.18 20.35
C THR A 123 8.50 28.33 21.86
N PRO A 124 7.85 29.40 22.37
CA PRO A 124 7.64 29.56 23.81
C PRO A 124 6.89 28.39 24.46
N SER A 125 6.04 27.73 23.70
CA SER A 125 5.17 26.64 24.15
C SER A 125 5.76 25.24 23.94
N GLY A 126 6.91 25.12 23.25
CA GLY A 126 7.62 23.86 23.05
C GLY A 126 8.39 23.80 21.73
N GLU A 127 8.55 22.61 21.17
CA GLU A 127 9.40 22.36 20.00
C GLU A 127 8.63 21.62 18.91
N ILE A 128 8.97 21.90 17.65
CA ILE A 128 8.33 21.35 16.46
C ILE A 128 9.42 20.86 15.51
N ALA A 129 9.33 19.61 15.06
CA ALA A 129 10.41 18.99 14.27
C ALA A 129 10.00 18.65 12.84
N PHE A 130 10.93 18.83 11.91
CA PHE A 130 10.79 18.52 10.49
C PHE A 130 12.02 17.78 9.94
N TYR A 131 11.84 17.01 8.87
CA TYR A 131 12.90 16.67 7.93
C TYR A 131 12.75 17.52 6.68
N VAL A 132 13.79 18.26 6.35
CA VAL A 132 13.90 19.08 5.15
C VAL A 132 15.05 18.55 4.28
N ARG A 133 15.27 19.14 3.10
CA ARG A 133 16.36 18.69 2.22
C ARG A 133 17.73 19.07 2.76
N ASP A 134 17.85 20.28 3.28
CA ASP A 134 19.10 20.88 3.75
C ASP A 134 18.84 21.69 5.02
N ASN A 135 19.16 21.10 6.17
CA ASN A 135 18.90 21.73 7.46
C ASN A 135 19.71 23.03 7.64
N ALA A 136 20.98 23.05 7.22
CA ALA A 136 21.86 24.22 7.38
C ALA A 136 21.30 25.43 6.62
N ALA A 137 20.85 25.20 5.39
CA ALA A 137 20.23 26.23 4.56
C ALA A 137 18.91 26.74 5.17
N TRP A 138 18.11 25.86 5.77
CA TRP A 138 16.89 26.23 6.49
C TRP A 138 17.16 27.04 7.75
N ILE A 139 18.15 26.63 8.56
CA ILE A 139 18.57 27.36 9.77
C ILE A 139 19.00 28.78 9.40
N ALA A 140 19.87 28.93 8.40
CA ALA A 140 20.32 30.25 7.94
C ALA A 140 19.14 31.17 7.54
N SER A 141 18.14 30.61 6.87
CA SER A 141 16.97 31.39 6.42
C SER A 141 16.05 31.75 7.58
N LEU A 142 15.82 30.84 8.53
CA LEU A 142 15.04 31.12 9.72
C LEU A 142 15.71 32.19 10.59
N LEU A 143 17.02 32.11 10.80
CA LEU A 143 17.78 33.13 11.52
C LEU A 143 17.72 34.50 10.84
N THR A 144 17.71 34.54 9.50
CA THR A 144 17.58 35.80 8.74
C THR A 144 16.22 36.47 8.98
N VAL A 145 15.15 35.69 9.12
CA VAL A 145 13.78 36.22 9.29
C VAL A 145 13.48 36.53 10.76
N CYS A 146 14.08 35.79 11.70
CA CYS A 146 13.97 36.03 13.14
C CYS A 146 14.89 37.14 13.65
N ALA A 147 15.86 37.62 12.85
CA ALA A 147 16.71 38.73 13.24
C ALA A 147 15.88 40.01 13.39
N PRO A 148 16.00 40.76 14.50
CA PRO A 148 15.31 42.03 14.65
C PRO A 148 15.76 42.96 13.52
N THR A 149 14.79 43.45 12.75
CA THR A 149 15.02 44.45 11.70
C THR A 149 15.34 45.77 12.39
N ASN A 150 16.61 46.00 12.69
CA ASN A 150 17.09 47.31 13.12
C ASN A 150 16.93 48.28 11.94
N GLY A 151 15.82 49.01 11.92
CA GLY A 151 15.58 50.13 11.01
C GLY A 151 14.27 50.07 10.24
N ALA A 152 13.15 50.31 10.92
CA ALA A 152 12.00 51.05 10.38
C ALA A 152 11.10 51.48 11.55
N GLU A 153 10.90 52.78 11.63
CA GLU A 153 10.13 53.50 12.65
C GLU A 153 8.65 53.10 12.69
N GLY A 154 8.05 53.27 13.87
CA GLY A 154 6.72 53.88 13.96
C GLY A 154 5.54 52.95 14.25
N SER A 155 4.84 53.27 15.34
CA SER A 155 3.47 52.87 15.68
C SER A 155 3.32 51.52 16.39
N ALA A 156 3.55 51.56 17.69
CA ALA A 156 2.72 50.82 18.64
C ALA A 156 1.27 51.29 18.48
N ASP A 157 0.46 50.55 17.72
CA ASP A 157 -0.99 50.54 17.87
C ASP A 157 -1.58 49.24 17.34
N GLY A 158 -2.29 48.56 18.25
CA GLY A 158 -3.33 47.55 18.05
C GLY A 158 -3.33 46.71 16.77
N PHE A 159 -2.86 45.47 16.88
CA PHE A 159 -3.60 44.34 16.32
C PHE A 159 -3.40 43.10 17.19
N VAL A 160 -4.21 42.99 18.24
CA VAL A 160 -4.51 41.68 18.83
C VAL A 160 -5.25 40.92 17.74
N GLY A 161 -4.51 40.09 17.00
CA GLY A 161 -5.11 39.08 16.13
C GLY A 161 -5.89 38.15 17.02
N GLN A 162 -7.18 38.43 17.16
CA GLN A 162 -8.15 37.51 17.70
C GLN A 162 -7.94 36.16 17.01
N PRO A 163 -7.78 35.04 17.73
CA PRO A 163 -7.81 33.74 17.08
C PRO A 163 -9.12 33.71 16.31
N ASP A 164 -9.03 33.55 15.00
CA ASP A 164 -10.18 33.40 14.13
C ASP A 164 -10.94 32.14 14.59
N LEU A 165 -11.91 32.35 15.49
CA LEU A 165 -12.82 31.35 16.01
C LEU A 165 -13.86 30.95 14.95
N ASP A 166 -13.78 31.51 13.74
CA ASP A 166 -14.59 31.14 12.58
C ASP A 166 -13.80 30.33 11.54
N ALA A 167 -12.58 29.87 11.86
CA ALA A 167 -11.93 28.83 11.09
C ALA A 167 -12.88 27.61 11.04
N PRO A 168 -13.45 27.25 9.88
CA PRO A 168 -14.48 26.22 9.85
C PRO A 168 -13.94 24.95 10.50
N ASP A 169 -14.75 24.30 11.32
CA ASP A 169 -14.44 23.04 11.99
C ASP A 169 -14.09 21.95 10.96
N PHE A 170 -12.85 21.92 10.50
CA PHE A 170 -12.28 20.85 9.70
C PHE A 170 -11.42 19.94 10.56
N ILE A 171 -12.04 19.35 11.59
CA ILE A 171 -11.73 17.97 11.95
C ILE A 171 -12.24 17.06 10.82
N ARG A 172 -11.68 17.22 9.62
CA ARG A 172 -11.97 16.33 8.50
C ARG A 172 -11.09 15.09 8.64
N ARG A 173 -11.67 14.10 9.33
CA ARG A 173 -11.34 12.67 9.39
C ARG A 173 -10.19 12.22 8.48
N ARG A 174 -9.22 11.52 9.08
CA ARG A 174 -8.22 10.66 8.42
C ARG A 174 -8.85 9.76 7.35
N ARG A 175 -8.98 10.23 6.10
CA ARG A 175 -9.48 9.46 4.96
C ARG A 175 -8.55 9.66 3.77
N GLY A 176 -7.51 8.86 3.69
CA GLY A 176 -6.62 8.86 2.53
C GLY A 176 -5.74 7.63 2.46
N SER A 177 -4.69 7.55 3.28
CA SER A 177 -3.63 6.57 3.07
C SER A 177 -4.05 5.13 3.41
N LYS A 178 -4.79 4.91 4.50
CA LYS A 178 -5.24 3.55 4.88
C LYS A 178 -6.29 2.98 3.93
N ALA A 179 -7.13 3.85 3.36
CA ALA A 179 -8.17 3.42 2.42
C ALA A 179 -7.60 3.04 1.05
N VAL A 180 -6.60 3.77 0.57
CA VAL A 180 -5.86 3.41 -0.66
C VAL A 180 -5.12 2.10 -0.46
N LEU A 181 -4.41 1.96 0.67
CA LEU A 181 -3.68 0.75 0.99
C LEU A 181 -4.60 -0.49 1.11
N ALA A 182 -5.77 -0.32 1.74
CA ALA A 182 -6.78 -1.37 1.83
C ALA A 182 -7.30 -1.79 0.44
N VAL A 183 -7.65 -0.83 -0.42
CA VAL A 183 -8.12 -1.12 -1.79
C VAL A 183 -7.05 -1.86 -2.59
N VAL A 184 -5.78 -1.47 -2.46
CA VAL A 184 -4.65 -2.15 -3.11
C VAL A 184 -4.54 -3.60 -2.63
N PHE A 185 -4.40 -3.83 -1.32
CA PHE A 185 -4.22 -5.19 -0.80
C PHE A 185 -5.42 -6.10 -1.10
N THR A 186 -6.65 -5.59 -0.97
CA THR A 186 -7.86 -6.36 -1.32
C THR A 186 -7.91 -6.67 -2.81
N SER A 187 -7.54 -5.74 -3.69
CA SER A 187 -7.52 -5.99 -5.15
C SER A 187 -6.52 -7.08 -5.54
N ILE A 188 -5.32 -7.07 -4.94
CA ILE A 188 -4.30 -8.09 -5.16
C ILE A 188 -4.79 -9.46 -4.64
N GLY A 189 -5.33 -9.50 -3.43
CA GLY A 189 -5.88 -10.73 -2.86
C GLY A 189 -7.03 -11.32 -3.68
N LEU A 190 -7.94 -10.48 -4.19
CA LEU A 190 -9.07 -10.91 -5.01
C LEU A 190 -8.61 -11.52 -6.34
N VAL A 191 -7.58 -10.96 -6.96
CA VAL A 191 -6.99 -11.49 -8.19
C VAL A 191 -6.38 -12.87 -7.96
N PHE A 192 -5.61 -13.05 -6.88
CA PHE A 192 -5.08 -14.36 -6.53
C PHE A 192 -6.19 -15.37 -6.25
N ALA A 193 -7.25 -14.96 -5.54
CA ALA A 193 -8.40 -15.82 -5.27
C ALA A 193 -9.15 -16.23 -6.55
N LEU A 194 -9.38 -15.30 -7.48
CA LEU A 194 -10.01 -15.58 -8.77
C LEU A 194 -9.15 -16.53 -9.62
N THR A 195 -7.84 -16.31 -9.64
CA THR A 195 -6.89 -17.17 -10.37
C THR A 195 -6.87 -18.58 -9.77
N ALA A 196 -6.86 -18.70 -8.44
CA ALA A 196 -6.96 -19.98 -7.75
C ALA A 196 -8.27 -20.71 -8.07
N GLY A 197 -9.40 -19.99 -8.05
CA GLY A 197 -10.72 -20.54 -8.34
C GLY A 197 -10.87 -21.01 -9.79
N ILE A 198 -10.42 -20.21 -10.76
CA ILE A 198 -10.44 -20.59 -12.18
C ILE A 198 -9.54 -21.82 -12.41
N SER A 199 -8.32 -21.81 -11.86
CA SER A 199 -7.39 -22.93 -11.95
C SER A 199 -7.99 -24.20 -11.35
N ALA A 200 -8.59 -24.12 -10.17
CA ALA A 200 -9.27 -25.23 -9.51
C ALA A 200 -10.45 -25.76 -10.35
N ALA A 201 -11.24 -24.88 -10.97
CA ALA A 201 -12.36 -25.27 -11.81
C ALA A 201 -11.90 -25.99 -13.10
N VAL A 202 -10.83 -25.50 -13.74
CA VAL A 202 -10.25 -26.16 -14.92
C VAL A 202 -9.73 -27.56 -14.54
N VAL A 203 -9.00 -27.65 -13.43
CA VAL A 203 -8.49 -28.93 -12.92
C VAL A 203 -9.64 -29.88 -12.59
N ALA A 204 -10.65 -29.43 -11.84
CA ALA A 204 -11.81 -30.23 -11.48
C ALA A 204 -12.58 -30.75 -12.71
N LYS A 205 -12.74 -29.91 -13.74
CA LYS A 205 -13.36 -30.32 -15.00
C LYS A 205 -12.55 -31.39 -15.73
N SER A 206 -11.22 -31.26 -15.78
CA SER A 206 -10.34 -32.28 -16.39
C SER A 206 -10.50 -33.62 -15.67
N ILE A 207 -10.37 -33.61 -14.34
CA ILE A 207 -10.45 -34.82 -13.52
C ILE A 207 -11.77 -35.57 -13.70
N SER A 208 -12.87 -34.85 -13.85
CA SER A 208 -14.20 -35.45 -13.95
C SER A 208 -14.41 -36.31 -15.20
N ALA A 209 -13.60 -36.11 -16.24
CA ALA A 209 -13.70 -36.83 -17.51
C ALA A 209 -12.61 -37.91 -17.68
N ASP A 210 -11.73 -38.07 -16.70
CA ASP A 210 -10.56 -38.92 -16.83
C ASP A 210 -10.80 -40.37 -16.36
N HIS A 211 -10.10 -41.31 -16.98
CA HIS A 211 -10.04 -42.71 -16.57
C HIS A 211 -8.75 -43.03 -15.81
N PHE A 212 -8.78 -44.14 -15.08
CA PHE A 212 -7.66 -44.61 -14.25
C PHE A 212 -7.00 -45.85 -14.85
N ALA A 213 -5.68 -45.92 -14.77
CA ALA A 213 -4.88 -47.08 -15.11
C ALA A 213 -3.69 -47.22 -14.13
N ALA A 214 -3.18 -48.44 -13.99
CA ALA A 214 -1.91 -48.67 -13.32
C ALA A 214 -0.77 -48.38 -14.29
N GLY A 215 0.15 -47.50 -13.92
CA GLY A 215 1.37 -47.22 -14.67
C GLY A 215 2.61 -47.66 -13.91
N THR A 216 3.71 -47.85 -14.64
CA THR A 216 5.03 -48.17 -14.11
C THR A 216 6.04 -47.13 -14.57
N VAL A 217 6.88 -46.65 -13.66
CA VAL A 217 8.00 -45.77 -14.00
C VAL A 217 9.06 -46.59 -14.73
N VAL A 218 9.23 -46.32 -16.02
CA VAL A 218 10.18 -47.05 -16.87
C VAL A 218 11.52 -46.35 -17.01
N ASP A 219 11.57 -45.04 -16.77
CA ASP A 219 12.80 -44.24 -16.87
C ASP A 219 12.70 -42.93 -16.04
N LEU A 220 13.85 -42.29 -15.80
CA LEU A 220 13.96 -40.97 -15.20
C LEU A 220 14.65 -40.01 -16.18
N SER A 221 13.85 -39.22 -16.88
CA SER A 221 14.37 -38.19 -17.79
C SER A 221 15.03 -37.06 -17.00
N HIS A 222 16.26 -36.72 -17.37
CA HIS A 222 16.97 -35.57 -16.82
C HIS A 222 16.43 -34.27 -17.41
N ALA A 223 16.02 -33.33 -16.56
CA ALA A 223 15.57 -32.00 -16.98
C ALA A 223 16.24 -30.94 -16.10
N GLY A 224 17.33 -30.34 -16.62
CA GLY A 224 18.12 -29.35 -15.89
C GLY A 224 18.77 -29.93 -14.64
N LYS A 225 18.40 -29.43 -13.44
CA LYS A 225 18.89 -29.91 -12.14
C LYS A 225 17.97 -30.95 -11.47
N GLY A 226 16.95 -31.47 -12.14
CA GLY A 226 15.98 -32.39 -11.55
C GLY A 226 15.63 -33.58 -12.45
N TYR A 227 14.93 -34.54 -11.85
CA TYR A 227 14.51 -35.79 -12.47
C TYR A 227 13.00 -35.79 -12.69
N ARG A 228 12.58 -36.17 -13.90
CA ARG A 228 11.17 -36.34 -14.27
C ARG A 228 10.90 -37.81 -14.56
N PRO A 229 9.93 -38.45 -13.87
CA PRO A 229 9.59 -39.83 -14.18
C PRO A 229 8.93 -39.94 -15.56
N VAL A 230 9.39 -40.93 -16.32
CA VAL A 230 8.73 -41.42 -17.54
C VAL A 230 7.90 -42.63 -17.14
N VAL A 231 6.59 -42.52 -17.33
CA VAL A 231 5.63 -43.54 -16.91
C VAL A 231 5.05 -44.21 -18.14
N GLU A 232 5.02 -45.54 -18.13
CA GLU A 232 4.34 -46.36 -19.12
C GLU A 232 3.07 -46.95 -18.51
N PHE A 233 1.96 -46.88 -19.25
CA PHE A 233 0.71 -47.53 -18.86
C PHE A 233 -0.02 -48.04 -20.10
N VAL A 234 -0.94 -48.99 -19.93
CA VAL A 234 -1.72 -49.60 -21.02
C VAL A 234 -3.20 -49.26 -20.82
N PRO A 235 -3.77 -48.30 -21.57
CA PRO A 235 -5.19 -48.04 -21.54
C PRO A 235 -6.00 -49.18 -22.18
N PRO A 236 -7.20 -49.52 -21.66
CA PRO A 236 -8.05 -50.58 -22.22
C PRO A 236 -8.35 -50.35 -23.71
N GLY A 237 -8.07 -51.36 -24.54
CA GLY A 237 -8.32 -51.29 -25.99
C GLY A 237 -7.31 -50.47 -26.80
N SER A 238 -6.17 -50.09 -26.20
CA SER A 238 -5.10 -49.36 -26.87
C SER A 238 -3.72 -49.98 -26.58
N GLY A 239 -2.70 -49.58 -27.36
CA GLY A 239 -1.32 -50.00 -27.13
C GLY A 239 -0.67 -49.30 -25.92
N PRO A 240 0.54 -49.71 -25.51
CA PRO A 240 1.26 -49.05 -24.42
C PRO A 240 1.52 -47.57 -24.73
N VAL A 241 1.22 -46.70 -23.77
CA VAL A 241 1.43 -45.26 -23.84
C VAL A 241 2.50 -44.85 -22.83
N ARG A 242 3.47 -44.06 -23.30
CA ARG A 242 4.53 -43.48 -22.47
C ARG A 242 4.37 -41.97 -22.40
N PHE A 243 4.37 -41.41 -21.20
CA PHE A 243 4.37 -39.97 -21.00
C PHE A 243 5.45 -39.55 -20.01
N THR A 244 5.98 -38.34 -20.19
CA THR A 244 6.95 -37.74 -19.26
C THR A 244 6.22 -36.78 -18.35
N ASN A 245 6.35 -36.95 -17.04
CA ASN A 245 5.70 -36.08 -16.08
C ASN A 245 6.26 -34.64 -16.15
N TRP A 246 5.39 -33.63 -16.10
CA TRP A 246 5.79 -32.23 -16.18
C TRP A 246 6.50 -31.75 -14.90
N LEU A 247 6.13 -32.34 -13.76
CA LEU A 247 6.70 -32.03 -12.45
C LEU A 247 7.91 -32.93 -12.19
N GLY A 248 9.08 -32.31 -12.08
CA GLY A 248 10.33 -33.00 -11.70
C GLY A 248 10.81 -32.54 -10.33
N SER A 249 11.59 -33.39 -9.66
CA SER A 249 12.13 -33.10 -8.33
C SER A 249 13.62 -33.40 -8.23
N ASN A 250 14.28 -32.77 -7.27
CA ASN A 250 15.63 -33.12 -6.85
C ASN A 250 15.68 -33.06 -5.31
N PRO A 251 15.86 -34.19 -4.60
CA PRO A 251 16.11 -35.55 -5.09
C PRO A 251 14.92 -36.17 -5.87
N PRO A 252 15.11 -37.31 -6.59
CA PRO A 252 14.04 -37.98 -7.35
C PRO A 252 12.88 -38.37 -6.41
N SER A 253 11.65 -38.13 -6.86
CA SER A 253 10.42 -38.47 -6.11
C SER A 253 9.93 -39.89 -6.40
N PHE A 254 10.49 -40.53 -7.42
CA PHE A 254 10.13 -41.87 -7.89
C PHE A 254 11.39 -42.60 -8.37
N TYR A 255 11.36 -43.92 -8.32
CA TYR A 255 12.39 -44.82 -8.83
C TYR A 255 11.88 -45.63 -10.01
N VAL A 256 12.79 -46.10 -10.87
CA VAL A 256 12.45 -47.01 -11.96
C VAL A 256 11.90 -48.31 -11.37
N GLY A 257 10.75 -48.76 -11.88
CA GLY A 257 9.99 -49.89 -11.36
C GLY A 257 8.84 -49.52 -10.43
N ASP A 258 8.74 -48.25 -10.00
CA ASP A 258 7.63 -47.82 -9.13
C ASP A 258 6.28 -47.93 -9.85
N HIS A 259 5.29 -48.50 -9.16
CA HIS A 259 3.90 -48.51 -9.61
C HIS A 259 3.19 -47.24 -9.14
N VAL A 260 2.58 -46.52 -10.08
CA VAL A 260 1.88 -45.26 -9.79
C VAL A 260 0.48 -45.28 -10.42
N PRO A 261 -0.54 -44.74 -9.73
CA PRO A 261 -1.84 -44.54 -10.34
C PRO A 261 -1.72 -43.44 -11.40
N VAL A 262 -2.14 -43.77 -12.63
CA VAL A 262 -2.15 -42.84 -13.75
C VAL A 262 -3.60 -42.49 -14.07
N ARG A 263 -3.84 -41.20 -14.25
CA ARG A 263 -5.07 -40.66 -14.76
C ARG A 263 -4.84 -40.17 -16.19
N TYR A 264 -5.75 -40.49 -17.10
CA TYR A 264 -5.63 -40.11 -18.52
C TYR A 264 -7.00 -39.78 -19.12
N SER A 265 -7.00 -38.89 -20.12
CA SER A 265 -8.20 -38.62 -20.92
C SER A 265 -8.38 -39.72 -21.98
N PRO A 266 -9.56 -40.36 -22.09
CA PRO A 266 -9.81 -41.37 -23.13
C PRO A 266 -9.73 -40.78 -24.56
N ASP A 267 -10.08 -39.50 -24.73
CA ASP A 267 -10.02 -38.82 -26.02
C ASP A 267 -8.57 -38.50 -26.44
N ASN A 268 -7.66 -38.38 -25.47
CA ASN A 268 -6.24 -38.16 -25.71
C ASN A 268 -5.38 -38.84 -24.63
N PRO A 269 -5.05 -40.13 -24.79
CA PRO A 269 -4.31 -40.91 -23.78
C PRO A 269 -2.89 -40.39 -23.48
N GLN A 270 -2.34 -39.53 -24.35
CA GLN A 270 -1.05 -38.88 -24.15
C GLN A 270 -1.10 -37.76 -23.09
N ASP A 271 -2.29 -37.22 -22.81
CA ASP A 271 -2.51 -36.25 -21.73
C ASP A 271 -2.75 -36.98 -20.40
N ALA A 272 -1.75 -37.76 -20.00
CA ALA A 272 -1.76 -38.55 -18.79
C ALA A 272 -0.96 -37.86 -17.68
N VAL A 273 -1.45 -38.01 -16.45
CA VAL A 273 -0.83 -37.44 -15.25
C VAL A 273 -0.84 -38.45 -14.11
N ILE A 274 0.16 -38.39 -13.24
CA ILE A 274 0.18 -39.20 -12.02
C ILE A 274 -0.90 -38.69 -11.06
N ASP A 275 -1.78 -39.57 -10.59
CA ASP A 275 -2.89 -39.23 -9.69
C ASP A 275 -2.41 -39.01 -8.25
N ARG A 276 -1.76 -37.86 -8.02
CA ARG A 276 -1.35 -37.41 -6.69
C ARG A 276 -1.75 -35.96 -6.49
N PHE A 277 -2.16 -35.63 -5.26
CA PHE A 277 -2.65 -34.30 -4.90
C PHE A 277 -1.73 -33.17 -5.39
N TRP A 278 -0.43 -33.26 -5.11
CA TRP A 278 0.53 -32.23 -5.50
C TRP A 278 0.80 -32.15 -7.02
N HIS A 279 0.49 -33.19 -7.79
CA HIS A 279 0.64 -33.13 -9.25
C HIS A 279 -0.55 -32.44 -9.93
N ILE A 280 -1.67 -32.35 -9.23
CA ILE A 280 -2.96 -31.90 -9.75
C ILE A 280 -3.33 -30.52 -9.16
N TRP A 281 -3.22 -30.39 -7.84
CA TRP A 281 -3.72 -29.24 -7.07
C TRP A 281 -2.64 -28.24 -6.69
N PHE A 282 -1.39 -28.44 -7.06
CA PHE A 282 -0.28 -27.55 -6.66
C PHE A 282 -0.51 -26.10 -7.06
N LEU A 283 -0.86 -25.84 -8.32
CA LEU A 283 -1.11 -24.49 -8.82
C LEU A 283 -2.29 -23.80 -8.11
N PRO A 284 -3.50 -24.39 -8.04
CA PRO A 284 -4.61 -23.84 -7.26
C PRO A 284 -4.25 -23.57 -5.80
N THR A 285 -3.56 -24.51 -5.15
CA THR A 285 -3.19 -24.43 -3.74
C THR A 285 -2.18 -23.30 -3.49
N LEU A 286 -1.18 -23.15 -4.37
CA LEU A 286 -0.18 -22.08 -4.30
C LEU A 286 -0.85 -20.70 -4.39
N PHE A 287 -1.74 -20.50 -5.37
CA PHE A 287 -2.44 -19.22 -5.51
C PHE A 287 -3.39 -18.93 -4.33
N GLY A 288 -4.06 -19.96 -3.80
CA GLY A 288 -4.87 -19.83 -2.60
C GLY A 288 -4.05 -19.38 -1.38
N LEU A 289 -2.85 -19.94 -1.20
CA LEU A 289 -1.94 -19.56 -0.12
C LEU A 289 -1.52 -18.09 -0.23
N PHE A 290 -1.26 -17.59 -1.43
CA PHE A 290 -0.93 -16.19 -1.66
C PHE A 290 -2.17 -15.27 -1.58
N ALA A 291 -3.38 -15.74 -1.83
CA ALA A 291 -4.59 -14.92 -1.68
C ALA A 291 -4.90 -14.59 -0.21
N ALA A 292 -4.71 -15.57 0.69
CA ALA A 292 -5.14 -15.52 2.07
C ALA A 292 -4.60 -14.30 2.87
N PRO A 293 -3.28 -14.03 2.94
CA PRO A 293 -2.78 -12.90 3.73
C PRO A 293 -3.22 -11.56 3.16
N PHE A 294 -3.33 -11.42 1.83
CA PHE A 294 -3.74 -10.18 1.18
C PHE A 294 -5.21 -9.86 1.40
N LEU A 295 -6.09 -10.87 1.34
CA LEU A 295 -7.51 -10.69 1.66
C LEU A 295 -7.72 -10.40 3.15
N LEU A 296 -6.99 -11.07 4.04
CA LEU A 296 -7.11 -10.86 5.49
C LEU A 296 -6.68 -9.44 5.88
N LEU A 297 -5.57 -8.95 5.34
CA LEU A 297 -5.14 -7.55 5.50
C LEU A 297 -6.16 -6.58 4.88
N GLY A 298 -6.66 -6.86 3.69
CA GLY A 298 -7.68 -6.06 3.03
C GLY A 298 -8.99 -5.92 3.84
N ILE A 299 -9.49 -7.03 4.37
CA ILE A 299 -10.73 -7.10 5.18
C ILE A 299 -10.53 -6.41 6.53
N THR A 300 -9.42 -6.63 7.22
CA THR A 300 -9.15 -5.98 8.52
C THR A 300 -9.11 -4.45 8.37
N PHE A 301 -8.42 -3.92 7.35
CA PHE A 301 -8.45 -2.48 7.08
C PHE A 301 -9.83 -1.99 6.58
N GLY A 302 -10.61 -2.83 5.88
CA GLY A 302 -11.96 -2.51 5.41
C GLY A 302 -13.04 -2.52 6.51
N ALA A 303 -12.97 -3.46 7.45
CA ALA A 303 -13.94 -3.63 8.54
C ALA A 303 -13.93 -2.43 9.50
N THR A 304 -12.77 -1.87 9.78
CA THR A 304 -12.64 -0.62 10.57
C THR A 304 -13.40 0.57 9.93
N LYS A 305 -13.57 0.57 8.60
CA LYS A 305 -14.34 1.59 7.86
C LYS A 305 -15.85 1.35 7.95
N LEU A 306 -16.31 0.10 7.96
CA LEU A 306 -17.73 -0.25 8.04
C LEU A 306 -18.26 -0.04 9.46
N ALA A 307 -17.49 -0.43 10.49
CA ALA A 307 -17.81 -0.18 11.89
C ALA A 307 -17.94 1.34 12.18
N ALA A 308 -17.00 2.14 11.67
CA ALA A 308 -17.05 3.60 11.83
C ALA A 308 -18.19 4.31 11.06
N ARG A 309 -18.81 3.64 10.07
CA ARG A 309 -19.98 4.17 9.34
C ARG A 309 -21.29 3.84 10.06
N ARG A 310 -21.38 2.66 10.69
CA ARG A 310 -22.56 2.23 11.45
C ARG A 310 -22.77 3.04 12.73
N GLN A 311 -21.68 3.50 13.35
CA GLN A 311 -21.76 4.30 14.57
C GLN A 311 -22.35 5.70 14.32
N ILE A 312 -22.04 6.33 13.18
CA ILE A 312 -22.56 7.67 12.83
C ILE A 312 -24.07 7.64 12.58
N HIS A 313 -24.58 6.59 11.91
CA HIS A 313 -26.02 6.47 11.67
C HIS A 313 -26.81 6.22 12.96
N ARG A 314 -26.23 5.49 13.93
CA ARG A 314 -26.87 5.30 15.25
C ARG A 314 -26.89 6.58 16.08
N GLU A 315 -25.83 7.39 16.00
CA GLU A 315 -25.77 8.68 16.71
C GLU A 315 -26.75 9.70 16.10
N SER A 316 -26.98 9.69 14.78
CA SER A 316 -27.99 10.56 14.15
C SER A 316 -29.43 10.14 14.51
N GLU A 317 -29.71 8.83 14.57
CA GLU A 317 -31.04 8.34 14.98
C GLU A 317 -31.33 8.62 16.47
N SER A 318 -30.30 8.54 17.33
CA SER A 318 -30.45 8.85 18.76
C SER A 318 -30.55 10.36 19.05
N GLY A 319 -29.88 11.20 18.26
CA GLY A 319 -29.96 12.66 18.39
C GLY A 319 -31.31 13.23 17.94
N GLU A 320 -31.88 12.65 16.88
CA GLU A 320 -33.18 13.07 16.34
C GLU A 320 -34.36 12.59 17.21
N ALA A 321 -34.21 11.47 17.92
CA ALA A 321 -35.17 11.03 18.93
C ALA A 321 -35.15 11.90 20.19
N SER A 322 -33.98 12.41 20.60
CA SER A 322 -33.82 13.24 21.81
C SER A 322 -34.28 14.70 21.60
N GLY A 323 -34.24 15.20 20.37
CA GLY A 323 -34.65 16.58 20.05
C GLY A 323 -36.17 16.81 19.97
N LYS A 324 -37.00 15.77 20.08
CA LYS A 324 -38.46 15.85 19.92
C LYS A 324 -39.23 16.08 21.23
N ASP A 325 -38.55 16.03 22.37
CA ASP A 325 -39.17 16.09 23.70
C ASP A 325 -38.91 17.40 24.47
N ILE A 326 -38.61 18.51 23.77
CA ILE A 326 -38.55 19.83 24.42
C ILE A 326 -39.92 20.51 24.25
N PRO A 327 -40.79 20.52 25.28
CA PRO A 327 -41.99 21.35 25.25
C PRO A 327 -41.61 22.83 25.32
N VAL A 328 -42.25 23.62 24.46
CA VAL A 328 -42.14 25.09 24.37
C VAL A 328 -42.81 25.75 25.56
#